data_AF-A0AA38Z808-F1
#
_entry.id   AF-A0AA38Z808-F1
#
_cell.length_a   1.000
_cell.length_b   1.000
_cell.length_c   1.000
_cell.angle_alpha   90.00
_cell.angle_beta   90.00
_cell.angle_gamma   90.00
#
_symmetry.space_group_name_H-M   'P 1'
#
loop_
_entity.id
_entity.type
_entity.pdbx_description
1 polymer ?
#
loop_
_entity_poly.entity_id
_entity_poly.type
_entity_poly.pdbx_seq_one_letter_code
_entity_poly.pdbx_strand_id
1 'polypeptide(L)' 'MEGPHCLVAQPLVGETAEVAKVTIERENPLVKAKLIKQGHYTAMDSGCDRVWVWTTEGQTGVVVEVPRVG' A
#
# COMPACT_ATOMS: atom_id res chain seq x y z
N MET A 1 3.18 -19.92 -15.80
CA MET A 1 1.85 -19.43 -15.38
C MET A 1 2.08 -18.55 -14.18
N GLU A 2 2.40 -17.29 -14.45
CA GLU A 2 2.86 -16.30 -13.46
C GLU A 2 1.64 -15.78 -12.71
N GLY A 3 1.33 -16.43 -11.58
CA GLY A 3 0.32 -15.92 -10.66
C GLY A 3 0.97 -15.02 -9.63
N PRO A 4 0.48 -13.78 -9.50
CA PRO A 4 0.25 -13.28 -8.17
C PRO A 4 -1.17 -12.71 -8.13
N HIS A 5 -2.10 -13.49 -7.60
CA HIS A 5 -3.51 -13.10 -7.42
C HIS A 5 -3.73 -11.92 -6.44
N CYS A 6 -2.68 -11.25 -6.00
CA CYS A 6 -2.74 -10.18 -5.01
C CYS A 6 -1.71 -9.08 -5.29
N LEU A 7 -1.54 -8.65 -6.54
CA LEU A 7 -0.78 -7.43 -6.83
C LEU A 7 -1.71 -6.23 -6.91
N VAL A 8 -1.56 -5.29 -5.97
CA VAL A 8 -1.94 -3.90 -6.23
C VAL A 8 -0.75 -3.25 -6.94
N ALA A 9 -0.65 -3.48 -8.25
CA ALA A 9 0.47 -3.02 -9.08
C ALA A 9 0.29 -1.60 -9.60
N GLN A 10 -0.25 -0.69 -8.79
CA GLN A 10 -0.36 0.71 -9.19
C GLN A 10 0.84 1.51 -8.70
N PRO A 11 1.55 2.25 -9.59
CA PRO A 11 2.61 3.14 -9.20
C PRO A 11 2.00 4.40 -8.56
N LEU A 12 1.60 4.29 -7.30
CA LEU A 12 1.18 5.43 -6.48
C LEU A 12 2.37 6.23 -5.95
N VAL A 13 3.59 5.92 -6.39
CA VAL A 13 4.82 6.60 -5.97
C VAL A 13 4.76 8.07 -6.39
N GLY A 14 4.88 8.98 -5.42
CA GLY A 14 4.74 10.42 -5.61
C GLY A 14 3.35 10.99 -5.28
N GLU A 15 2.32 10.15 -5.15
CA GLU A 15 1.00 10.57 -4.66
C GLU A 15 1.03 10.78 -3.14
N THR A 16 0.08 11.57 -2.63
CA THR A 16 -0.10 11.71 -1.18
C THR A 16 -0.62 10.40 -0.59
N ALA A 17 -0.21 10.11 0.65
CA ALA A 17 -0.60 8.90 1.35
C ALA A 17 -2.12 8.70 1.41
N GLU A 18 -2.88 9.77 1.62
CA GLU A 18 -4.35 9.71 1.65
C GLU A 18 -4.94 9.34 0.29
N VAL A 19 -4.46 9.95 -0.80
CA VAL A 19 -4.94 9.63 -2.14
C VAL A 19 -4.61 8.19 -2.49
N ALA A 20 -3.38 7.75 -2.20
CA ALA A 20 -2.98 6.37 -2.39
C ALA A 20 -3.87 5.38 -1.63
N LYS A 21 -4.18 5.68 -0.36
CA LYS A 21 -5.07 4.86 0.47
C LYS A 21 -6.47 4.76 -0.16
N VAL A 22 -7.06 5.90 -0.51
CA VAL A 22 -8.40 5.97 -1.08
C VAL A 22 -8.45 5.24 -2.43
N THR A 23 -7.44 5.40 -3.27
CA THR A 23 -7.36 4.71 -4.56
C THR A 23 -7.31 3.19 -4.38
N ILE A 24 -6.48 2.69 -3.46
CA ILE A 24 -6.36 1.24 -3.19
C ILE A 24 -7.69 0.67 -2.64
N GLU A 25 -8.29 1.32 -1.64
CA GLU A 25 -9.57 0.87 -1.05
C GLU A 25 -10.74 0.99 -2.06
N ARG A 26 -10.65 1.93 -3.00
CA ARG A 26 -11.65 2.10 -4.07
C ARG A 26 -11.54 1.04 -5.15
N GLU A 27 -10.32 0.65 -5.52
CA GLU A 27 -10.11 -0.40 -6.51
C GLU A 27 -10.46 -1.78 -5.97
N ASN A 28 -10.07 -2.05 -4.73
CA ASN A 28 -10.38 -3.30 -4.09
C ASN A 28 -10.90 -3.06 -2.66
N PRO A 29 -12.22 -2.99 -2.46
CA PRO A 29 -12.80 -2.77 -1.15
C PRO A 29 -12.56 -3.96 -0.18
N LEU A 30 -12.07 -5.10 -0.68
CA LEU A 30 -11.68 -6.24 0.15
C LEU A 30 -10.31 -6.06 0.80
N VAL A 31 -9.52 -5.08 0.35
CA VAL A 31 -8.20 -4.80 0.94
C VAL A 31 -8.22 -3.52 1.76
N LYS A 32 -7.47 -3.51 2.85
CA LYS A 32 -7.26 -2.31 3.67
C LYS A 32 -5.88 -1.74 3.44
N ALA A 33 -5.82 -0.49 3.02
CA ALA A 33 -4.55 0.23 2.88
C ALA A 33 -4.08 0.78 4.23
N LYS A 34 -2.83 0.44 4.59
CA LYS A 34 -2.15 0.86 5.81
C LYS A 34 -0.94 1.70 5.46
N LEU A 35 -0.95 2.93 5.98
CA LEU A 35 0.13 3.89 5.78
C LEU A 35 1.24 3.64 6.79
N ILE A 36 2.45 3.46 6.30
CA ILE A 36 3.64 3.21 7.10
C ILE A 36 4.69 4.28 6.78
N LYS A 37 5.32 4.82 7.82
CA LYS A 37 6.46 5.72 7.66
C LYS A 37 7.69 4.92 7.24
N GLN A 38 8.42 5.43 6.25
CA GLN A 38 9.67 4.85 5.77
C GLN A 38 10.63 4.59 6.94
N GLY A 39 11.22 3.38 6.98
CA GLY A 39 12.08 2.93 8.07
C GLY A 39 11.35 2.25 9.24
N HIS A 40 10.02 2.25 9.25
CA HIS A 40 9.25 1.49 10.23
C HIS A 40 8.93 0.10 9.66
N TYR A 41 9.50 -0.94 10.27
CA TYR A 41 9.20 -2.31 9.91
C TYR A 41 7.89 -2.73 10.57
N THR A 42 6.96 -3.19 9.77
CA THR A 42 5.74 -3.84 10.23
C THR A 42 5.84 -5.32 9.90
N ALA A 43 5.22 -6.15 10.72
CA ALA A 43 5.00 -7.55 10.37
C ALA A 43 4.14 -7.59 9.09
N MET A 44 4.78 -7.82 7.95
CA MET A 44 4.10 -8.17 6.72
C MET A 44 3.48 -9.54 6.98
N ASP A 45 2.16 -9.54 7.14
CA ASP A 45 1.41 -10.78 7.19
C ASP A 45 1.38 -11.38 5.77
N SER A 46 0.78 -12.55 5.61
CA SER A 46 0.68 -13.22 4.29
C SER A 46 -0.73 -13.14 3.70
N GLY A 47 -1.54 -12.22 4.21
CA GLY A 47 -2.93 -12.03 3.85
C GLY A 47 -3.12 -11.12 2.64
N CYS A 48 -4.00 -11.51 1.74
CA CYS A 48 -4.39 -10.65 0.61
C CYS A 48 -5.37 -9.54 0.99
N ASP A 49 -5.72 -9.43 2.27
CA ASP A 49 -6.70 -8.48 2.83
C ASP A 49 -6.08 -7.13 3.20
N ARG A 50 -4.75 -6.99 3.12
CA ARG A 50 -4.04 -5.78 3.58
C ARG A 50 -2.99 -5.34 2.58
N VAL A 51 -2.87 -4.02 2.42
CA VAL A 51 -1.87 -3.39 1.56
C VAL A 51 -1.06 -2.41 2.39
N TRP A 52 0.25 -2.59 2.34
CA TRP A 52 1.19 -1.69 3.00
C TRP A 52 1.61 -0.61 2.03
N VAL A 53 1.50 0.64 2.45
CA VAL A 53 1.89 1.81 1.66
C VAL A 53 3.00 2.52 2.43
N TRP A 54 4.21 2.53 1.88
CA TRP A 54 5.35 3.21 2.49
C TRP A 54 5.39 4.66 2.04
N THR A 55 5.50 5.52 3.02
CA THR A 55 5.39 6.98 2.85
C THR A 55 6.55 7.64 3.57
N THR A 56 6.99 8.81 3.11
CA THR A 56 8.10 9.52 3.78
C THR A 56 7.76 9.92 5.22
N GLU A 57 6.52 10.36 5.46
CA GLU A 57 6.08 11.00 6.70
C GLU A 57 4.74 10.42 7.22
N GLY A 58 4.40 9.19 6.86
CA GLY A 58 3.14 8.57 7.28
C GLY A 58 1.95 9.19 6.54
N GLN A 59 0.98 9.72 7.29
CA GLN A 59 -0.29 10.21 6.74
C GLN A 59 -0.16 11.49 5.89
N THR A 60 0.84 12.34 6.17
CA THR A 60 1.08 13.59 5.45
C THR A 60 2.18 13.46 4.40
N GLY A 61 2.79 12.28 4.30
CA GLY A 61 3.86 12.02 3.35
C GLY A 61 3.37 11.72 1.95
N VAL A 62 4.31 11.71 1.02
CA VAL A 62 4.14 11.07 -0.28
C VAL A 62 4.53 9.60 -0.20
N VAL A 63 3.91 8.79 -1.04
CA VAL A 63 4.29 7.38 -1.23
C VAL A 63 5.66 7.33 -1.88
N VAL A 64 6.58 6.63 -1.24
CA VAL A 64 7.97 6.48 -1.68
C VAL A 64 8.27 5.08 -2.22
N GLU A 65 7.41 4.11 -1.90
CA GLU A 65 7.56 2.73 -2.36
C GLU A 65 6.23 2.18 -2.87
N VAL A 66 6.31 1.28 -3.85
CA VAL A 66 5.13 0.63 -4.43
C VAL A 66 4.40 -0.16 -3.34
N PRO A 67 3.08 0.00 -3.21
CA PRO A 67 2.30 -0.73 -2.22
C PRO A 67 2.43 -2.23 -2.44
N ARG A 68 2.57 -2.99 -1.34
CA ARG A 68 2.65 -4.45 -1.40
C ARG A 68 1.54 -5.06 -0.56
N VAL A 69 0.96 -6.12 -1.09
CA VAL A 69 -0.06 -6.90 -0.39
C VAL A 69 0.62 -7.92 0.54
N GLY A 70 0.07 -8.05 1.75
CA GLY A 70 0.51 -8.96 2.82
C GLY A 70 -0.27 -8.73 4.10
#